data_AF-A0A3D4B2V6-F1
#
_entry.id   AF-A0A3D4B2V6-F1
#
_cell.length_a   1.000
_cell.length_b   1.000
_cell.length_c   1.000
_cell.angle_alpha   90.00
_cell.angle_beta   90.00
_cell.angle_gamma   90.00
#
_symmetry.space_group_name_H-M   'P 1'
#
loop_
_entity.id
_entity.type
_entity.pdbx_description
1 polymer ?
#
loop_
_entity_poly.entity_id
_entity_poly.type
_entity_poly.pdbx_seq_one_letter_code
_entity_poly.pdbx_strand_id
1 'polypeptide(L)'
;NMGDWCISRRRFWGLPLPIYHCEDCDHLNVIGSTVELRERAVNPDMVDALPELHRPWIDEIEITCEKCNKPVKRVSEVGDCWLD
;
A
#
# COMPACT_ATOMS: atom_id res chain seq x y z
N ASN A 1 -27.84 -9.48 12.44
CA ASN A 1 -27.04 -10.44 11.65
C ASN A 1 -26.19 -9.71 10.63
N MET A 2 -25.19 -8.93 11.07
CA MET A 2 -24.20 -8.32 10.18
C MET A 2 -22.89 -9.07 10.37
N GLY A 3 -22.35 -9.62 9.28
CA GLY A 3 -21.08 -10.34 9.27
C GLY A 3 -19.92 -9.45 8.84
N ASP A 4 -18.73 -10.04 8.81
CA ASP A 4 -17.53 -9.34 8.36
C ASP A 4 -17.62 -8.93 6.90
N TRP A 5 -17.14 -7.72 6.59
CA TRP A 5 -17.06 -7.24 5.22
C TRP A 5 -15.67 -7.56 4.66
N CYS A 6 -15.62 -8.53 3.74
CA CYS A 6 -14.41 -8.78 2.96
C CYS A 6 -14.22 -7.64 1.96
N ILE A 7 -13.33 -6.69 2.28
CA ILE A 7 -13.06 -5.51 1.45
C ILE A 7 -11.98 -5.72 0.38
N SER A 8 -11.19 -6.79 0.44
CA SER A 8 -10.10 -7.00 -0.54
C SER A 8 -10.59 -7.69 -1.81
N ARG A 9 -10.03 -7.27 -2.95
CA ARG A 9 -10.34 -7.81 -4.28
C ARG A 9 -9.04 -8.06 -5.06
N ARG A 10 -8.97 -9.21 -5.74
CA ARG A 10 -7.91 -9.51 -6.71
C ARG A 10 -8.30 -8.97 -8.09
N ARG A 11 -8.17 -7.66 -8.27
CA ARG A 11 -8.46 -6.95 -9.52
C ARG A 11 -7.30 -6.02 -9.84
N PHE A 12 -7.20 -5.64 -11.12
CA PHE A 12 -6.20 -4.67 -11.56
C PHE A 12 -6.66 -3.23 -11.30
N TRP A 13 -7.93 -2.92 -11.63
CA TRP A 13 -8.52 -1.60 -11.43
C TRP A 13 -9.32 -1.53 -10.13
N GLY A 14 -9.10 -0.47 -9.35
CA GLY A 14 -9.75 -0.20 -8.07
C GLY A 14 -8.82 0.58 -7.13
N LEU A 15 -9.34 0.98 -5.97
CA LEU A 15 -8.58 1.66 -4.92
C LEU A 15 -7.44 0.77 -4.41
N PRO A 16 -6.15 1.10 -4.64
CA PRO A 16 -5.06 0.29 -4.11
C PRO A 16 -5.06 0.35 -2.58
N LEU A 17 -5.15 -0.82 -1.92
CA LEU A 17 -5.10 -0.88 -0.46
C LEU A 17 -3.73 -0.41 0.04
N PRO A 18 -3.62 0.59 0.92
CA PRO A 18 -2.35 1.18 1.34
C PRO A 18 -1.68 0.36 2.45
N ILE A 19 -1.64 -0.95 2.27
CA ILE A 19 -1.17 -1.93 3.25
C ILE A 19 0.15 -2.52 2.73
N TYR A 20 1.17 -2.51 3.59
CA TYR A 20 2.51 -3.02 3.32
C TYR A 20 2.86 -4.03 4.41
N HIS A 21 2.67 -5.31 4.10
CA HIS A 21 2.97 -6.41 5.02
C HIS A 21 4.46 -6.74 4.97
N CYS A 22 5.12 -6.75 6.13
CA CYS A 22 6.52 -7.12 6.24
C CYS A 22 6.66 -8.61 6.50
N GLU A 23 7.14 -9.38 5.53
CA GLU A 23 7.35 -10.83 5.68
C GLU A 23 8.43 -11.18 6.71
N ASP A 24 9.37 -10.26 6.99
CA ASP A 24 10.48 -10.51 7.91
C ASP A 24 10.12 -10.41 9.39
N CYS A 25 9.20 -9.52 9.77
CA CYS A 25 8.85 -9.27 11.17
C CYS A 25 7.34 -9.31 11.43
N ASP A 26 6.57 -9.73 10.44
CA ASP A 26 5.10 -9.86 10.44
C ASP A 26 4.36 -8.55 10.80
N HIS A 27 5.05 -7.40 10.65
CA HIS A 27 4.44 -6.11 10.93
C HIS A 27 3.64 -5.62 9.74
N LEU A 28 2.39 -5.23 10.00
CA LEU A 28 1.51 -4.60 9.02
C LEU A 28 1.68 -3.08 9.07
N ASN A 29 2.28 -2.51 8.03
CA ASN A 29 2.40 -1.07 7.89
C ASN A 29 1.19 -0.58 7.07
N VAL A 30 0.56 0.52 7.51
CA VAL A 30 -0.56 1.15 6.82
C VAL A 30 -0.20 2.61 6.56
N ILE A 31 -0.27 3.04 5.30
CA ILE A 31 0.07 4.40 4.89
C ILE A 31 -1.22 5.22 4.73
N GLY A 32 -1.36 6.29 5.50
CA GLY A 32 -2.57 7.11 5.52
C GLY A 32 -2.56 8.32 4.58
N SER A 33 -1.40 8.71 4.05
CA SER A 33 -1.28 9.90 3.20
C SER A 33 -0.13 9.80 2.21
N THR A 34 -0.15 10.63 1.17
CA THR A 34 0.96 10.79 0.22
C THR A 34 2.21 11.38 0.88
N VAL A 35 2.03 12.23 1.89
CA VAL A 35 3.14 12.78 2.69
C VAL A 35 3.83 11.66 3.46
N GLU A 36 3.07 10.83 4.16
CA GLU A 36 3.60 9.67 4.88
C GLU A 36 4.27 8.67 3.91
N LEU A 37 3.65 8.42 2.74
CA LEU A 37 4.23 7.56 1.71
C LEU A 37 5.62 8.06 1.31
N ARG A 38 5.76 9.37 1.06
CA ARG A 38 7.03 10.00 0.69
C ARG A 38 8.07 9.90 1.81
N GLU A 39 7.68 10.18 3.05
CA GLU A 39 8.59 10.14 4.21
C GLU A 39 9.12 8.73 4.47
N ARG A 40 8.30 7.71 4.22
CA ARG A 40 8.62 6.31 4.49
C ARG A 40 9.19 5.58 3.27
N ALA A 41 9.09 6.15 2.08
CA ALA A 41 9.61 5.54 0.87
C ALA A 41 11.13 5.33 0.96
N VAL A 42 11.58 4.16 0.49
CA VAL A 42 13.02 3.87 0.33
C VAL A 42 13.65 4.86 -0.66
N ASN A 43 12.88 5.27 -1.68
CA ASN A 43 13.26 6.29 -2.64
C ASN A 43 12.14 7.34 -2.79
N PRO A 44 12.21 8.48 -2.08
CA PRO A 44 11.21 9.54 -2.14
C PRO A 44 11.03 10.14 -3.54
N ASP A 45 12.08 10.16 -4.37
CA ASP A 45 12.02 10.72 -5.73
C ASP A 45 11.10 9.89 -6.64
N MET A 46 10.98 8.57 -6.37
CA MET A 46 10.03 7.73 -7.10
C MET A 46 8.57 8.07 -6.79
N VAL A 47 8.28 8.48 -5.56
CA VAL A 47 6.93 8.92 -5.16
C VAL A 47 6.57 10.22 -5.88
N ASP A 48 7.52 11.14 -5.99
CA ASP A 48 7.34 12.41 -6.70
C ASP A 48 7.18 12.24 -8.22
N ALA A 49 7.81 11.21 -8.78
CA ALA A 49 7.74 10.88 -10.19
C ALA A 49 6.48 10.06 -10.56
N LEU A 50 5.63 9.68 -9.59
CA LEU A 50 4.42 8.91 -9.87
C LEU A 50 3.46 9.72 -10.75
N PRO A 51 3.01 9.16 -11.90
CA PRO A 51 1.95 9.79 -12.69
C PRO A 51 0.62 9.86 -11.94
N GLU A 52 0.33 8.80 -11.18
CA GLU A 52 -0.83 8.71 -10.28
C GLU A 52 -0.64 7.62 -9.22
N LEU A 53 -1.55 7.58 -8.24
CA LEU A 53 -1.52 6.63 -7.12
C LEU A 53 -2.19 5.28 -7.43
N HIS A 54 -2.63 5.06 -8.66
CA HIS A 54 -3.22 3.79 -9.06
C HIS A 54 -2.17 2.74 -9.43
N ARG A 55 -2.64 1.52 -9.63
CA ARG A 55 -1.84 0.47 -10.26
C ARG A 55 -1.63 0.82 -11.74
N PRO A 56 -0.45 0.55 -12.33
CA PRO A 56 0.65 -0.22 -11.75
C PRO A 56 1.66 0.60 -10.94
N TRP A 57 1.65 1.94 -11.04
CA TRP A 57 2.76 2.76 -10.57
C TRP A 57 2.99 2.68 -9.06
N ILE A 58 1.92 2.67 -8.26
CA ILE A 58 2.02 2.59 -6.80
C ILE A 58 2.59 1.24 -6.32
N ASP A 59 2.51 0.18 -7.13
CA ASP A 59 3.00 -1.16 -6.77
C ASP A 59 4.55 -1.21 -6.75
N GLU A 60 5.21 -0.26 -7.42
CA GLU A 60 6.68 -0.17 -7.48
C GLU A 60 7.29 0.62 -6.32
N ILE A 61 6.46 1.28 -5.49
CA ILE A 61 6.94 2.03 -4.34
C ILE A 61 7.20 1.08 -3.18
N GLU A 62 8.46 1.00 -2.76
CA GLU A 62 8.86 0.33 -1.53
C GLU A 62 8.95 1.33 -0.38
N ILE A 63 8.47 0.93 0.81
CA ILE A 63 8.62 1.69 2.04
C ILE A 63 9.55 0.98 3.01
N THR A 64 10.10 1.73 3.96
CA THR A 64 10.85 1.19 5.09
C THR A 64 9.86 0.72 6.17
N CYS A 65 9.96 -0.55 6.57
CA CYS A 65 9.16 -1.09 7.67
C CYS A 65 9.51 -0.41 9.00
N GLU A 66 8.49 0.03 9.74
CA GLU A 66 8.64 0.74 11.03
C GLU A 66 9.40 -0.09 12.09
N LYS A 67 9.23 -1.42 12.10
CA LYS A 67 9.80 -2.28 13.15
C LYS A 67 11.20 -2.78 12.86
N CYS A 68 11.49 -3.17 11.63
CA CYS A 68 12.75 -3.86 11.28
C CYS A 68 13.61 -3.10 10.27
N ASN A 69 13.15 -1.94 9.78
CA ASN A 69 13.84 -1.10 8.80
C ASN A 69 14.15 -1.78 7.44
N LYS A 70 13.51 -2.91 7.15
CA LYS A 70 13.64 -3.58 5.85
C LYS A 70 12.68 -2.96 4.82
N PRO A 71 13.04 -2.95 3.54
CA PRO A 71 12.16 -2.52 2.46
C PRO A 71 10.98 -3.50 2.33
N VAL A 72 9.77 -2.96 2.16
CA VAL A 72 8.55 -3.74 2.00
C VAL A 72 7.67 -3.16 0.89
N LYS A 73 6.97 -4.06 0.19
CA LYS A 73 6.04 -3.72 -0.90
C LYS A 73 4.59 -3.74 -0.44
N ARG A 74 3.75 -3.03 -1.18
CA ARG A 74 2.31 -3.02 -0.98
C ARG A 74 1.73 -4.40 -1.31
N VAL A 75 0.64 -4.76 -0.63
CA VAL A 75 -0.20 -5.89 -1.07
C VAL A 75 -0.76 -5.63 -2.47
N SER A 76 -0.95 -6.68 -3.27
CA SER A 76 -1.40 -6.53 -4.67
C SER A 76 -2.89 -6.20 -4.82
N GLU A 77 -3.65 -6.43 -3.76
CA GLU A 77 -5.10 -6.32 -3.69
C GLU A 77 -5.56 -4.86 -3.76
N VAL A 78 -6.76 -4.69 -4.32
CA VAL A 78 -7.49 -3.42 -4.33
C VAL A 78 -8.73 -3.53 -3.44
N GLY A 79 -9.27 -2.38 -3.04
CA GLY A 79 -10.51 -2.27 -2.28
C GLY A 79 -11.73 -2.67 -3.11
N ASP A 80 -12.76 -3.10 -2.40
CA ASP A 80 -14.10 -3.31 -2.94
C ASP A 80 -14.69 -1.99 -3.43
N CYS A 81 -15.46 -2.02 -4.52
CA CYS A 81 -15.98 -0.80 -5.14
C CYS A 81 -16.96 -0.02 -4.26
N TRP A 82 -17.50 -0.64 -3.20
CA TRP A 82 -18.38 0.03 -2.23
C TRP A 82 -17.61 0.80 -1.13
N LEU A 83 -16.27 0.74 -1.15
CA LEU A 83 -15.40 1.51 -0.26
C LEU A 83 -15.02 2.88 -0.83
N ASP A 84 -15.13 3.04 -2.16
CA ASP A 84 -14.90 4.27 -2.91
C ASP A 84 -16.13 5.19 -2.84
#